data_AF-A0A662DGF6-F1
#
_entry.id   AF-A0A662DGF6-F1
#
_cell.length_a   1.000
_cell.length_b   1.000
_cell.length_c   1.000
_cell.angle_alpha   90.00
_cell.angle_beta   90.00
_cell.angle_gamma   90.00
#
_symmetry.space_group_name_H-M   'P 1'
#
loop_
_entity.id
_entity.type
_entity.pdbx_description
1 polymer ?
#
loop_
_entity_poly.entity_id
_entity_poly.type
_entity_poly.pdbx_seq_one_letter_code
_entity_poly.pdbx_strand_id
1 'polypeptide(L)'
;MAIAEMRKVLLIGEKEFRERVVKKLGEAGIFQSIPLNREEGLHFLQPPEIKTASLQDALNKLEAAINFLNRFEEKKFDLGLFPAKIMVSPKEYSEWIRNFKWEKICERCSSLENEIEKIKEEISSLQEEYINLLPWRKISFPLSKLKNLRYLDFRIGIIPSEAKSLLLKLVENEAIH
;
A
#
# COMPACT_ATOMS: atom_id res chain seq x y z
N MET A 1 -11.27 -16.41 38.02
CA MET A 1 -11.30 -15.06 37.41
C MET A 1 -11.97 -14.13 38.40
N ALA A 2 -11.22 -13.16 38.94
CA ALA A 2 -11.80 -12.17 39.85
C ALA A 2 -12.45 -11.07 39.01
N ILE A 3 -13.77 -10.90 39.16
CA ILE A 3 -14.50 -9.77 38.57
C ILE A 3 -14.34 -8.62 39.57
N ALA A 4 -13.64 -7.57 39.16
CA ALA A 4 -13.50 -6.36 39.97
C ALA A 4 -14.81 -5.57 39.95
N GLU A 5 -15.23 -5.04 41.10
CA GLU A 5 -16.43 -4.20 41.21
C GLU A 5 -16.18 -2.85 40.51
N MET A 6 -16.86 -2.61 39.38
CA MET A 6 -16.74 -1.36 38.63
C MET A 6 -17.73 -0.32 39.15
N ARG A 7 -17.27 0.92 39.36
CA ARG A 7 -18.11 2.05 39.79
C ARG A 7 -18.39 2.97 38.62
N LYS A 8 -19.66 3.30 38.40
CA LYS A 8 -20.06 4.35 37.44
C LYS A 8 -19.82 5.72 38.07
N VAL A 9 -19.17 6.61 37.34
CA VAL A 9 -18.87 7.98 37.78
C VAL A 9 -19.30 8.95 36.67
N LEU A 10 -20.02 10.01 37.06
CA LEU A 10 -20.36 11.12 36.17
C LEU A 10 -19.46 12.32 36.52
N LEU A 11 -18.75 12.84 35.52
CA LEU A 11 -17.89 14.02 35.67
C LEU A 11 -18.56 15.23 35.02
N ILE A 12 -18.77 16.28 35.81
CA ILE A 12 -19.33 17.56 35.37
C ILE A 12 -18.27 18.63 35.62
N GLY A 13 -18.01 19.46 34.61
CA GLY A 13 -17.02 20.53 34.70
C GLY A 13 -17.14 21.50 33.54
N GLU A 14 -16.39 22.60 33.63
CA GLU A 14 -16.35 23.61 32.59
C GLU A 14 -15.72 23.08 31.30
N LYS A 15 -16.23 23.54 30.16
CA LYS A 15 -15.80 23.10 28.83
C LYS A 15 -14.31 23.32 28.59
N GLU A 16 -13.74 24.36 29.19
CA GLU A 16 -12.34 24.76 29.06
C GLU A 16 -11.37 23.70 29.61
N PHE A 17 -11.75 23.00 30.68
CA PHE A 17 -10.90 21.98 31.30
C PHE A 17 -11.07 20.59 30.67
N ARG A 18 -12.03 20.42 29.76
CA ARG A 18 -12.39 19.12 29.17
C ARG A 18 -11.18 18.38 28.63
N GLU A 19 -10.39 19.00 27.76
CA GLU A 19 -9.25 18.33 27.11
C GLU A 19 -8.20 17.88 28.11
N ARG A 20 -7.90 18.74 29.10
CA ARG A 20 -6.94 18.45 30.16
C ARG A 20 -7.39 17.26 31.01
N VAL A 21 -8.67 17.22 31.37
CA VAL A 21 -9.26 16.14 32.16
C VAL A 21 -9.28 14.83 31.37
N VAL A 22 -9.79 14.85 30.13
CA VAL A 22 -9.82 13.66 29.26
C VAL A 22 -8.41 13.10 29.03
N LYS A 23 -7.42 13.97 28.79
CA LYS A 23 -6.02 13.55 28.65
C LYS A 23 -5.49 12.88 29.91
N LYS A 24 -5.74 13.47 31.09
CA LYS A 24 -5.30 12.89 32.37
C LYS A 24 -5.98 11.56 32.70
N LEU A 25 -7.27 11.43 32.41
CA LEU A 25 -8.01 10.18 32.58
C LEU A 25 -7.51 9.10 31.62
N GLY A 26 -7.23 9.47 30.37
CA GLY A 26 -6.62 8.59 29.38
C GLY A 26 -5.22 8.13 29.77
N GLU A 27 -4.38 9.05 30.25
CA GLU A 27 -3.04 8.74 30.79
C GLU A 27 -3.12 7.78 31.99
N ALA A 28 -4.14 7.92 32.85
CA ALA A 28 -4.33 7.05 34.01
C ALA A 28 -4.78 5.63 33.62
N GLY A 29 -5.45 5.44 32.48
CA GLY A 29 -5.83 4.12 31.95
C GLY A 29 -6.87 3.34 32.79
N ILE A 30 -7.46 3.97 33.81
CA ILE A 30 -8.39 3.34 34.75
C ILE A 30 -9.88 3.61 34.44
N PHE A 31 -10.18 4.39 33.39
CA PHE A 31 -11.54 4.79 33.03
C PHE A 31 -11.98 4.17 31.70
N GLN A 32 -13.22 3.71 31.65
CA GLN A 32 -13.90 3.31 30.42
C GLN A 32 -15.01 4.32 30.12
N SER A 33 -14.93 5.00 28.97
CA SER A 33 -15.97 5.93 28.53
C SER A 33 -17.20 5.16 28.05
N ILE A 34 -18.39 5.56 28.52
CA ILE A 34 -19.67 5.03 28.08
C ILE A 34 -20.42 6.19 27.39
N PRO A 35 -21.06 5.97 26.22
CA PRO A 35 -21.87 7.00 25.60
C PRO A 35 -23.04 7.36 26.52
N LEU A 36 -23.23 8.65 26.76
CA LEU A 36 -24.38 9.16 27.53
C LEU A 36 -25.67 8.87 26.75
N ASN A 37 -26.62 8.19 27.39
CA ASN A 37 -27.92 7.94 26.79
C ASN A 37 -28.74 9.25 26.83
N ARG A 38 -29.29 9.68 25.69
CA ARG A 38 -29.94 11.00 25.57
C ARG A 38 -31.23 11.11 26.37
N GLU A 39 -31.79 9.99 26.85
CA GLU A 39 -33.05 9.94 27.60
C GLU A 39 -32.94 10.47 29.04
N GLU A 40 -31.72 10.66 29.57
CA GLU A 40 -31.48 11.11 30.96
C GLU A 40 -31.59 12.64 31.17
N GLY A 41 -32.31 13.37 30.32
CA GLY A 41 -32.56 14.81 30.49
C GLY A 41 -31.38 15.74 30.15
N LEU A 42 -30.31 15.19 29.57
CA LEU A 42 -29.08 15.92 29.22
C LEU A 42 -29.04 16.38 27.76
N HIS A 43 -30.20 16.64 27.14
CA HIS A 43 -30.33 17.02 25.72
C HIS A 43 -29.55 18.28 25.32
N PHE A 44 -29.22 19.15 26.28
CA PHE A 44 -28.44 20.37 26.06
C PHE A 44 -26.94 20.11 25.88
N LEU A 45 -26.44 18.93 26.23
CA LEU A 45 -25.05 18.55 26.01
C LEU A 45 -24.86 18.00 24.60
N GLN A 46 -24.47 18.87 23.67
CA GLN A 46 -24.11 18.43 22.32
C GLN A 46 -22.77 17.68 22.33
N PRO A 47 -22.69 16.48 21.73
CA PRO A 47 -21.41 15.84 21.50
C PRO A 47 -20.57 16.76 20.60
N PRO A 48 -19.27 16.93 20.89
CA PRO A 48 -18.44 17.75 20.02
C PRO A 48 -18.27 17.06 18.67
N GLU A 49 -18.18 17.86 17.61
CA GLU A 49 -17.63 17.38 16.35
C GLU A 49 -16.13 17.17 16.51
N ILE A 50 -15.70 15.92 16.57
CA ILE A 50 -14.29 15.55 16.57
C ILE A 50 -13.86 15.43 15.12
N LYS A 51 -12.96 16.32 14.68
CA LYS A 51 -12.33 16.21 13.37
C LYS A 51 -11.28 15.11 13.42
N THR A 52 -11.67 13.90 13.01
CA THR A 52 -10.79 12.71 13.01
C THR A 52 -10.09 12.48 11.68
N ALA A 53 -10.45 13.21 10.61
CA ALA A 53 -9.94 12.97 9.26
C ALA A 53 -8.41 12.97 9.19
N SER A 54 -7.74 13.98 9.77
CA SER A 54 -6.27 14.05 9.77
C SER A 54 -5.61 12.93 10.56
N LEU A 55 -6.25 12.45 11.63
CA LEU A 55 -5.77 11.32 12.42
C LEU A 55 -5.94 10.00 11.66
N GLN A 56 -7.05 9.86 10.94
CA GLN A 56 -7.31 8.70 10.09
C GLN A 56 -6.29 8.63 8.95
N ASP A 57 -5.98 9.77 8.31
CA ASP A 57 -4.95 9.83 7.27
C ASP A 57 -3.57 9.46 7.81
N ALA A 58 -3.23 9.92 9.02
CA ALA A 58 -1.97 9.56 9.68
C ALA A 58 -1.90 8.04 9.98
N LEU A 59 -2.98 7.46 10.49
CA LEU A 59 -3.08 6.02 10.75
C LEU A 59 -2.93 5.20 9.46
N ASN A 60 -3.61 5.60 8.39
CA ASN A 60 -3.53 4.92 7.10
C ASN A 60 -2.09 4.94 6.55
N LYS A 61 -1.38 6.06 6.67
CA LYS A 61 0.04 6.17 6.26
C LYS A 61 0.95 5.27 7.08
N LEU A 62 0.75 5.21 8.40
CA LEU A 62 1.51 4.33 9.28
C LEU A 62 1.27 2.86 8.96
N GLU A 63 0.01 2.48 8.73
CA GLU A 63 -0.37 1.13 8.38
C GLU A 63 0.24 0.70 7.04
N ALA A 64 0.23 1.57 6.04
CA ALA A 64 0.91 1.33 4.77
C ALA A 64 2.43 1.11 4.95
N ALA A 65 3.08 1.95 5.76
CA ALA A 65 4.51 1.82 6.04
C ALA A 65 4.85 0.52 6.78
N ILE A 66 4.03 0.13 7.77
CA ILE A 66 4.18 -1.14 8.49
C ILE A 66 4.01 -2.32 7.53
N ASN A 67 2.98 -2.30 6.70
CA ASN A 67 2.72 -3.35 5.71
C ASN A 67 3.85 -3.48 4.68
N PHE A 68 4.46 -2.37 4.27
CA PHE A 68 5.64 -2.38 3.41
C PHE A 68 6.85 -3.02 4.12
N LEU A 69 7.15 -2.59 5.34
CA LEU A 69 8.32 -3.07 6.10
C LEU A 69 8.21 -4.55 6.50
N ASN A 70 7.00 -5.00 6.87
CA ASN A 70 6.73 -6.40 7.24
C ASN A 70 7.08 -7.39 6.11
N ARG A 71 7.12 -6.96 4.84
CA ARG A 71 7.54 -7.81 3.71
C ARG A 71 9.03 -8.18 3.78
N PHE A 72 9.83 -7.40 4.50
CA PHE A 72 11.28 -7.56 4.60
C PHE A 72 11.73 -8.05 5.98
N GLU A 73 10.81 -8.20 6.93
CA GLU A 73 11.14 -8.77 8.23
C GLU A 73 11.43 -10.26 8.06
N GLU A 74 12.65 -10.68 8.41
CA GLU A 74 12.97 -12.10 8.52
C GLU A 74 12.03 -12.71 9.57
N LYS A 75 11.22 -13.69 9.17
CA LYS A 75 10.34 -14.43 10.08
C LYS A 75 11.17 -15.05 11.19
N LYS A 76 11.32 -14.34 12.31
CA LYS A 76 11.77 -14.93 13.56
C LYS A 76 10.76 -16.02 13.91
N PHE A 77 11.26 -17.23 14.12
CA PHE A 77 10.51 -18.42 14.49
C PHE A 77 9.25 -18.08 15.31
N ASP A 78 8.10 -18.11 14.64
CA ASP A 78 6.80 -17.88 15.24
C ASP A 78 6.41 -19.13 16.02
N LEU A 79 6.79 -19.18 17.30
CA LEU A 79 6.21 -20.13 18.24
C LEU A 79 4.79 -19.67 18.57
N GLY A 80 3.87 -20.01 17.66
CA GLY A 80 2.45 -20.23 17.92
C GLY A 80 1.70 -19.16 18.72
N LEU A 81 0.84 -18.43 17.99
CA LEU A 81 -0.42 -17.82 18.45
C LEU A 81 -0.37 -16.42 19.08
N PHE A 82 0.78 -15.86 19.45
CA PHE A 82 0.85 -14.43 19.80
C PHE A 82 2.16 -13.81 19.31
N PRO A 83 2.12 -12.69 18.57
CA PRO A 83 3.34 -11.95 18.24
C PRO A 83 4.05 -11.60 19.56
N ALA A 84 5.36 -11.88 19.62
CA ALA A 84 6.16 -11.59 20.80
C ALA A 84 6.00 -10.11 21.16
N LYS A 85 5.23 -9.81 22.22
CA LYS A 85 5.05 -8.44 22.68
C LYS A 85 6.41 -7.90 23.09
N ILE A 86 6.88 -6.89 22.37
CA ILE A 86 8.10 -6.18 22.71
C ILE A 86 7.86 -5.55 24.09
N MET A 87 8.65 -5.95 25.09
CA MET A 87 8.64 -5.26 26.37
C MET A 87 9.34 -3.92 26.18
N VAL A 88 8.57 -2.84 26.32
CA VAL A 88 9.06 -1.47 26.23
C VAL A 88 8.88 -0.83 27.60
N SER A 89 9.93 -0.21 28.13
CA SER A 89 9.82 0.53 29.38
C SER A 89 8.94 1.78 29.19
N PRO A 90 8.27 2.28 30.24
CA PRO A 90 7.47 3.51 30.14
C PRO A 90 8.27 4.73 29.66
N LYS A 91 9.57 4.78 30.00
CA LYS A 91 10.48 5.85 29.57
C LYS A 91 10.73 5.78 28.06
N GLU A 92 11.13 4.61 27.56
CA GLU A 92 11.37 4.38 26.13
C GLU A 92 10.12 4.67 25.29
N TYR A 93 8.96 4.18 25.75
CA TYR A 93 7.69 4.45 25.07
C TYR A 93 7.40 5.96 24.98
N SER A 94 7.62 6.70 26.07
CA SER A 94 7.41 8.15 26.10
C SER A 94 8.39 8.91 25.20
N GLU A 95 9.63 8.45 25.10
CA GLU A 95 10.64 9.04 24.22
C GLU A 95 10.31 8.77 22.75
N TRP A 96 9.85 7.57 22.42
CA TRP A 96 9.42 7.23 21.06
C TRP A 96 8.26 8.11 20.62
N ILE A 97 7.18 8.22 21.41
CA ILE A 97 6.03 9.07 21.04
C ILE A 97 6.44 10.52 20.81
N ARG A 98 7.38 11.05 21.61
CA ARG A 98 7.78 12.46 21.52
C ARG A 98 8.73 12.76 20.37
N ASN A 99 9.65 11.85 20.07
CA ASN A 99 10.78 12.13 19.19
C ASN A 99 10.69 11.42 17.82
N PHE A 100 9.77 10.46 17.68
CA PHE A 100 9.65 9.68 16.45
C PHE A 100 8.99 10.49 15.33
N LYS A 101 9.79 10.79 14.30
CA LYS A 101 9.35 11.49 13.07
C LYS A 101 8.77 10.48 12.09
N TRP A 102 7.57 9.98 12.39
CA TRP A 102 6.91 8.94 11.61
C TRP A 102 6.64 9.37 10.16
N GLU A 103 6.35 10.64 9.92
CA GLU A 103 6.01 11.17 8.60
C GLU A 103 7.14 10.92 7.59
N LYS A 104 8.39 11.19 8.00
CA LYS A 104 9.57 10.99 7.15
C LYS A 104 9.79 9.52 6.81
N ILE A 105 9.48 8.63 7.74
CA ILE A 105 9.62 7.18 7.52
C ILE A 105 8.55 6.71 6.55
N CYS A 106 7.30 7.15 6.72
CA CYS A 106 6.21 6.83 5.79
C CYS A 106 6.50 7.34 4.38
N GLU A 107 6.99 8.58 4.23
CA GLU A 107 7.41 9.14 2.94
C GLU A 107 8.51 8.30 2.29
N ARG A 108 9.52 7.90 3.07
CA ARG A 108 10.60 7.05 2.57
C ARG A 108 10.10 5.69 2.13
N CYS A 109 9.26 5.02 2.92
CA CYS A 109 8.66 3.74 2.54
C CYS A 109 7.87 3.86 1.23
N SER A 110 7.04 4.90 1.10
CA SER A 110 6.27 5.15 -0.13
C SER A 110 7.18 5.42 -1.33
N SER A 111 8.27 6.18 -1.17
CA SER A 111 9.23 6.43 -2.25
C SER A 111 9.90 5.14 -2.75
N LEU A 112 10.31 4.27 -1.82
CA LEU A 112 10.94 3.00 -2.15
C LEU A 112 9.95 2.04 -2.81
N GLU A 113 8.70 1.99 -2.35
CA GLU A 113 7.66 1.17 -2.97
C GLU A 113 7.41 1.60 -4.43
N ASN A 114 7.33 2.91 -4.69
CA ASN A 114 7.19 3.45 -6.04
C ASN A 114 8.40 3.15 -6.93
N GLU A 115 9.62 3.24 -6.39
CA GLU A 115 10.85 2.88 -7.14
C GLU A 115 10.87 1.40 -7.50
N ILE A 116 10.49 0.52 -6.57
CA ILE A 116 10.39 -0.91 -6.81
C ILE A 116 9.38 -1.21 -7.92
N GLU A 117 8.22 -0.53 -7.91
CA GLU A 117 7.19 -0.70 -8.94
C GLU A 117 7.69 -0.27 -10.32
N LYS A 118 8.32 0.91 -10.42
CA LYS A 118 8.92 1.39 -11.67
C LYS A 118 9.95 0.43 -12.24
N ILE A 119 10.84 -0.10 -11.40
CA ILE A 119 11.86 -1.06 -11.84
C ILE A 119 11.19 -2.35 -12.34
N LYS A 120 10.12 -2.82 -11.71
CA LYS A 120 9.38 -4.01 -12.16
C LYS A 120 8.68 -3.79 -13.50
N GLU A 121 8.10 -2.61 -13.71
CA GLU A 121 7.49 -2.23 -14.99
C GLU A 121 8.56 -2.18 -16.09
N GLU A 122 9.71 -1.57 -15.82
CA GLU A 122 10.83 -1.50 -16.77
C GLU A 122 11.37 -2.89 -17.11
N ILE A 123 11.56 -3.77 -16.13
CA ILE A 123 11.95 -5.16 -16.35
C ILE A 123 10.94 -5.87 -17.25
N SER A 124 9.64 -5.72 -16.97
CA SER A 124 8.57 -6.35 -17.76
C SER A 124 8.58 -5.84 -19.20
N SER A 125 8.71 -4.52 -19.39
CA SER A 125 8.76 -3.90 -20.71
C SER A 125 9.99 -4.37 -21.52
N LEU A 126 11.17 -4.39 -20.90
CA LEU A 126 12.40 -4.87 -21.54
C LEU A 126 12.33 -6.37 -21.86
N GLN A 127 11.68 -7.17 -21.02
CA GLN A 127 11.47 -8.59 -21.28
C GLN A 127 10.53 -8.82 -22.47
N GLU A 128 9.43 -8.07 -22.56
CA GLU A 128 8.52 -8.12 -23.71
C GLU A 128 9.24 -7.70 -25.00
N GLU A 129 10.00 -6.60 -24.96
CA GLU A 129 10.80 -6.14 -26.10
C GLU A 129 11.82 -7.20 -26.51
N TYR A 130 12.54 -7.78 -25.55
CA TYR A 130 13.48 -8.86 -25.82
C TYR A 130 12.83 -10.06 -26.48
N ILE A 131 11.67 -10.52 -25.97
CA ILE A 131 10.92 -11.63 -26.55
C ILE A 131 10.46 -11.30 -27.98
N ASN A 132 10.01 -10.07 -28.22
CA ASN A 132 9.59 -9.61 -29.54
C ASN A 132 10.76 -9.49 -30.53
N LEU A 133 11.95 -9.14 -30.06
CA LEU A 133 13.17 -9.02 -30.87
C LEU A 133 13.89 -10.36 -31.08
N LEU A 134 13.69 -11.35 -30.20
CA LEU A 134 14.36 -12.66 -30.25
C LEU A 134 14.25 -13.36 -31.62
N PRO A 135 13.07 -13.41 -32.29
CA PRO A 135 12.94 -14.07 -33.60
C PRO A 135 13.80 -13.43 -34.69
N TRP A 136 14.05 -12.12 -34.60
CA TRP A 136 14.79 -11.33 -35.58
C TRP A 136 16.29 -11.52 -35.47
N ARG A 137 16.80 -12.07 -34.34
CA ARG A 137 18.23 -12.32 -34.12
C ARG A 137 18.87 -13.22 -35.19
N LYS A 138 18.07 -14.07 -35.84
CA LYS A 138 18.55 -15.01 -36.87
C LYS A 138 18.62 -14.39 -38.28
N ILE A 139 18.16 -13.15 -38.45
CA ILE A 139 18.21 -12.48 -39.76
C ILE A 139 19.66 -12.09 -40.05
N SER A 140 20.21 -12.67 -41.11
CA SER A 140 21.63 -12.55 -41.48
C SER A 140 21.97 -11.27 -42.26
N PHE A 141 20.96 -10.46 -42.60
CA PHE A 141 21.15 -9.26 -43.42
C PHE A 141 20.59 -8.00 -42.72
N PRO A 142 21.16 -6.81 -42.95
CA PRO A 142 20.66 -5.58 -42.36
C PRO A 142 19.30 -5.21 -42.95
N LEU A 143 18.25 -5.17 -42.13
CA LEU A 143 16.91 -4.72 -42.53
C LEU A 143 16.91 -3.29 -43.09
N SER A 144 17.88 -2.46 -42.67
CA SER A 144 18.11 -1.11 -43.19
C SER A 144 18.31 -1.07 -44.72
N LYS A 145 18.83 -2.14 -45.32
CA LYS A 145 19.04 -2.24 -46.78
C LYS A 145 17.74 -2.48 -47.55
N LEU A 146 16.68 -2.91 -46.88
CA LEU A 146 15.40 -3.18 -47.54
C LEU A 146 14.56 -1.91 -47.77
N LYS A 147 14.85 -0.80 -47.08
CA LYS A 147 14.04 0.44 -47.15
C LYS A 147 13.95 1.10 -48.54
N ASN A 148 14.88 0.82 -49.46
CA ASN A 148 15.01 1.51 -50.75
C ASN A 148 15.11 0.54 -51.94
N LEU A 149 14.18 -0.43 -52.04
CA LEU A 149 14.11 -1.32 -53.19
C LEU A 149 13.10 -0.81 -54.22
N ARG A 150 13.56 -0.57 -55.45
CA ARG A 150 12.76 0.04 -56.54
C ARG A 150 11.74 -0.92 -57.17
N TYR A 151 11.93 -2.21 -56.95
CA TYR A 151 11.19 -3.29 -57.62
C TYR A 151 10.64 -4.33 -56.63
N LEU A 152 10.78 -4.11 -55.32
CA LEU A 152 10.42 -5.08 -54.31
C LEU A 152 9.66 -4.39 -53.18
N ASP A 153 8.39 -4.75 -53.02
CA ASP A 153 7.62 -4.45 -51.81
C ASP A 153 7.63 -5.69 -50.91
N PHE A 154 7.81 -5.49 -49.61
CA PHE A 154 7.91 -6.59 -48.66
C PHE A 154 7.30 -6.17 -47.32
N ARG A 155 6.65 -7.12 -46.65
CA ARG A 155 6.16 -6.97 -45.28
C ARG A 155 6.76 -8.07 -44.43
N ILE A 156 7.28 -7.70 -43.27
CA ILE A 156 7.82 -8.65 -42.30
C ILE A 156 7.01 -8.54 -41.02
N GLY A 157 6.68 -9.67 -40.42
CA GLY A 157 5.92 -9.74 -39.18
C GLY A 157 6.10 -11.07 -38.48
N ILE A 158 5.66 -11.13 -37.24
CA ILE A 158 5.58 -12.36 -36.44
C ILE A 158 4.12 -12.83 -36.48
N ILE A 159 3.92 -14.13 -36.70
CA ILE A 159 2.59 -14.76 -36.64
C ILE A 159 2.60 -15.94 -35.66
N PRO A 160 1.48 -16.21 -34.98
CA PRO A 160 1.30 -17.44 -34.23
C PRO A 160 1.42 -18.65 -35.16
N SER A 161 1.97 -19.75 -34.65
CA SER A 161 2.23 -20.97 -35.46
C SER A 161 0.96 -21.55 -36.06
N GLU A 162 -0.16 -21.38 -35.37
CA GLU A 162 -1.50 -21.85 -35.71
C GLU A 162 -2.04 -21.11 -36.95
N ALA A 163 -1.69 -19.82 -37.11
CA ALA A 163 -2.14 -18.97 -38.21
C ALA A 163 -1.36 -19.19 -39.51
N LYS A 164 -0.28 -19.98 -39.49
CA LYS A 164 0.58 -20.24 -40.65
C LYS A 164 -0.20 -20.84 -41.83
N SER A 165 -1.09 -21.80 -41.55
CA SER A 165 -1.87 -22.49 -42.58
C SER A 165 -2.90 -21.58 -43.27
N LEU A 166 -3.47 -20.63 -42.53
CA LEU A 166 -4.39 -19.62 -43.05
C LEU A 166 -3.67 -18.62 -43.95
N LEU A 167 -2.48 -18.17 -43.55
CA LEU A 167 -1.68 -17.24 -44.34
C LEU A 167 -1.23 -17.84 -45.67
N LEU A 168 -0.79 -19.11 -45.67
CA LEU A 168 -0.41 -19.80 -46.91
C LEU A 168 -1.58 -19.88 -47.90
N LYS A 169 -2.80 -20.16 -47.41
CA LYS A 169 -4.01 -20.18 -48.23
C LYS A 169 -4.40 -18.80 -48.76
N LEU A 170 -4.18 -17.73 -48.00
CA LEU A 170 -4.45 -16.36 -48.46
C LEU A 170 -3.46 -15.95 -49.55
N VAL A 171 -2.17 -16.26 -49.38
CA VAL A 171 -1.12 -15.97 -50.38
C VAL A 171 -1.35 -16.73 -51.69
N GLU A 172 -1.83 -17.97 -51.64
CA GLU A 172 -2.17 -18.75 -52.83
C GLU A 172 -3.41 -18.20 -53.57
N ASN A 173 -4.37 -17.60 -52.85
CA ASN A 173 -5.58 -17.03 -53.44
C ASN A 173 -5.42 -15.57 -53.89
N GLU A 174 -4.47 -14.81 -53.33
CA GLU A 174 -4.14 -13.43 -53.70
C GLU A 174 -2.96 -13.32 -54.67
N ALA A 175 -2.64 -14.38 -55.43
CA ALA A 175 -1.69 -14.29 -56.54
C ALA A 175 -2.27 -13.42 -57.68
N ILE A 176 -2.31 -12.11 -57.49
CA ILE A 176 -2.79 -11.12 -58.47
C ILE A 176 -1.80 -9.94 -58.53
N HIS A 177 -1.12 -9.89 -59.68
CA HIS A 177 -0.41 -8.79 -60.36
C HIS A 177 0.89 -8.22 -59.78
#